data_AF-A0A6L6VEG2-F1
#
_entry.id   AF-A0A6L6VEG2-F1
#
_cell.length_a   1.000
_cell.length_b   1.000
_cell.length_c   1.000
_cell.angle_alpha   90.00
_cell.angle_beta   90.00
_cell.angle_gamma   90.00
#
_symmetry.space_group_name_H-M   'P 1'
#
loop_
_entity.id
_entity.type
_entity.pdbx_description
1 polymer ?
#
loop_
_entity_poly.entity_id
_entity_poly.type
_entity_poly.pdbx_seq_one_letter_code
_entity_poly.pdbx_strand_id
1 'polypeptide(L)'
;MSHWSRDYIGIPHAPHGKTREGVNCWTLAVLVYGEQLAIQLPAYVGDFVSIDEAAEIEALFAREQGAAHWNEVATPAEFDLAIFRRGRFDTHVGVVVRPGLMLHVVGEDQAKLERYDNGVWKPRLKRFLRHFERLQVAA
;
A
#
# COMPACT_ATOMS: atom_id res chain seq x y z
N MET A 1 10.61 -8.10 21.04
CA MET A 1 10.81 -7.43 19.74
C MET A 1 9.52 -6.72 19.38
N SER A 2 9.58 -5.44 19.01
CA SER A 2 8.43 -4.70 18.50
C SER A 2 8.05 -5.21 17.10
N HIS A 3 6.77 -5.17 16.78
CA HIS A 3 6.29 -5.45 15.42
C HIS A 3 6.85 -4.43 14.42
N TRP A 4 7.30 -4.85 13.23
CA TRP A 4 7.96 -4.00 12.22
C TRP A 4 7.20 -2.71 11.90
N SER A 5 5.87 -2.80 11.88
CA SER A 5 5.01 -1.67 11.53
C SER A 5 5.15 -0.46 12.47
N ARG A 6 5.66 -0.66 13.69
CA ARG A 6 5.93 0.44 14.63
C ARG A 6 6.97 1.42 14.11
N ASP A 7 7.94 0.96 13.32
CA ASP A 7 9.07 1.76 12.86
C ASP A 7 8.68 2.78 11.78
N TYR A 8 7.45 2.71 11.28
CA TYR A 8 6.90 3.59 10.25
C TYR A 8 5.83 4.52 10.78
N ILE A 9 5.34 4.32 12.02
CA ILE A 9 4.31 5.18 12.60
C ILE A 9 4.89 6.56 12.80
N GLY A 10 4.17 7.58 12.34
CA GLY A 10 4.56 8.99 12.48
C GLY A 10 5.33 9.56 11.30
N ILE A 11 5.66 8.77 10.27
CA ILE A 11 6.24 9.33 9.04
C ILE A 11 5.21 10.30 8.41
N PRO A 12 5.56 11.57 8.17
CA PRO A 12 4.63 12.55 7.63
C PRO A 12 4.10 12.18 6.25
N HIS A 13 2.87 12.57 5.93
CA HIS A 13 2.44 12.55 4.54
C HIS A 13 3.19 13.60 3.72
N ALA A 14 3.74 13.19 2.59
CA ALA A 14 4.27 14.08 1.57
C ALA A 14 3.88 13.52 0.19
N PRO A 15 3.10 14.26 -0.64
CA PRO A 15 2.61 13.76 -1.93
C PRO A 15 3.71 13.20 -2.85
N HIS A 16 4.89 13.83 -2.82
CA HIS A 16 6.07 13.44 -3.60
C HIS A 16 7.17 12.80 -2.74
N GLY A 17 6.89 12.53 -1.47
CA GLY A 17 7.83 11.95 -0.53
C GLY A 17 8.12 10.49 -0.82
N LYS A 18 9.34 10.04 -0.52
CA LYS A 18 9.84 8.69 -0.83
C LYS A 18 10.68 8.09 0.30
N THR A 19 10.73 8.77 1.44
CA THR A 19 11.70 8.50 2.51
C THR A 19 11.06 8.67 3.88
N ARG A 20 11.81 8.40 4.96
CA ARG A 20 11.30 8.50 6.34
C ARG A 20 10.96 9.93 6.77
N GLU A 21 11.39 10.94 6.01
CA GLU A 21 11.03 12.34 6.20
C GLU A 21 9.63 12.66 5.62
N GLY A 22 9.12 11.83 4.72
CA GLY A 22 7.77 11.94 4.19
C GLY A 22 7.47 10.95 3.08
N VAL A 23 6.24 10.44 3.06
CA VAL A 23 5.75 9.45 2.08
C VAL A 23 4.30 9.73 1.67
N ASN A 24 3.90 9.22 0.52
CA ASN A 24 2.50 8.99 0.16
C ASN A 24 2.10 7.52 0.39
N CYS A 25 0.85 7.17 0.10
CA CYS A 25 0.35 5.80 0.38
C CYS A 25 1.10 4.70 -0.39
N TRP A 26 1.60 4.97 -1.60
CA TRP A 26 2.36 4.02 -2.40
C TRP A 26 3.82 3.93 -1.97
N THR A 27 4.48 5.07 -1.82
CA THR A 27 5.89 5.14 -1.42
C THR A 27 6.13 4.63 0.00
N LEU A 28 5.11 4.69 0.88
CA LEU A 28 5.12 3.95 2.14
C LEU A 28 5.18 2.44 1.92
N ALA A 29 4.38 1.89 0.98
CA ALA A 29 4.45 0.47 0.65
C ALA A 29 5.81 0.09 0.03
N VAL A 30 6.36 0.93 -0.86
CA VAL A 30 7.72 0.76 -1.41
C VAL A 30 8.77 0.70 -0.30
N LEU A 31 8.72 1.65 0.65
CA LEU A 31 9.65 1.72 1.77
C LEU A 31 9.56 0.46 2.64
N VAL A 32 8.34 0.05 3.01
CA VAL A 32 8.10 -1.15 3.83
C VAL A 32 8.61 -2.42 3.13
N TYR A 33 8.31 -2.59 1.84
CA TYR A 33 8.74 -3.76 1.09
C TYR A 33 10.26 -3.82 0.94
N GLY A 34 10.91 -2.68 0.66
CA GLY A 34 12.36 -2.60 0.55
C GLY A 34 13.06 -2.90 1.86
N GLU A 35 12.60 -2.32 2.97
CA GLU A 35 13.26 -2.46 4.27
C GLU A 35 12.96 -3.81 4.97
N GLN A 36 11.73 -4.34 4.86
CA GLN A 36 11.33 -5.55 5.59
C GLN A 36 11.45 -6.83 4.78
N LEU A 37 11.31 -6.74 3.45
CA LEU A 37 11.26 -7.92 2.58
C LEU A 37 12.42 -7.98 1.58
N ALA A 38 13.24 -6.92 1.50
CA ALA A 38 14.23 -6.74 0.44
C ALA A 38 13.62 -6.82 -0.98
N ILE A 39 12.31 -6.52 -1.11
CA ILE A 39 11.59 -6.52 -2.38
C ILE A 39 11.56 -5.08 -2.90
N GLN A 40 12.09 -4.88 -4.10
CA GLN A 40 12.05 -3.57 -4.76
C GLN A 40 10.73 -3.41 -5.50
N LEU A 41 9.79 -2.69 -4.88
CA LEU A 41 8.62 -2.23 -5.59
C LEU A 41 8.97 -1.07 -6.53
N PRO A 42 8.27 -0.91 -7.66
CA PRO A 42 8.51 0.21 -8.55
C PRO A 42 8.27 1.56 -7.87
N ALA A 43 9.35 2.30 -7.65
CA ALA A 43 9.31 3.69 -7.19
C ALA A 43 9.12 4.62 -8.39
N TYR A 44 7.96 4.57 -9.05
CA TYR A 44 7.73 5.45 -10.20
C TYR A 44 7.79 6.93 -9.76
N VAL A 45 8.75 7.63 -10.35
CA VAL A 45 9.01 9.06 -10.19
C VAL A 45 8.11 9.81 -11.18
N GLY A 46 6.82 9.86 -10.89
CA GLY A 46 5.88 10.75 -11.57
C GLY A 46 5.34 11.75 -10.56
N ASP A 47 5.23 13.02 -10.94
CA ASP A 47 4.62 14.05 -10.10
C ASP A 47 3.12 13.76 -9.97
N PHE A 48 2.76 12.97 -8.96
CA PHE A 48 1.36 12.65 -8.63
C PHE A 48 0.66 13.91 -8.07
N VAL A 49 0.10 14.74 -8.95
CA VAL A 49 -0.44 16.08 -8.61
C VAL A 49 -1.97 16.17 -8.74
N SER A 50 -2.68 15.19 -9.31
CA SER A 50 -4.12 15.37 -9.56
C SER A 50 -4.93 14.07 -9.69
N ILE A 51 -6.22 14.21 -10.07
CA ILE A 51 -7.22 13.18 -10.42
C ILE A 51 -6.64 12.01 -11.27
N ASP A 52 -5.49 12.23 -11.90
CA ASP A 52 -4.66 11.25 -12.62
C ASP A 52 -3.99 10.19 -11.74
N GLU A 53 -3.73 10.44 -10.46
CA GLU A 53 -3.16 9.48 -9.48
C GLU A 53 -3.98 8.19 -9.41
N ALA A 54 -5.25 8.28 -9.78
CA ALA A 54 -6.22 7.21 -9.84
C ALA A 54 -6.13 6.30 -11.05
N ALA A 55 -6.18 6.93 -12.21
CA ALA A 55 -6.00 6.28 -13.48
C ALA A 55 -4.56 5.79 -13.60
N GLU A 56 -3.62 6.36 -12.86
CA GLU A 56 -2.21 5.97 -12.82
C GLU A 56 -1.93 4.82 -11.84
N ILE A 57 -2.59 4.70 -10.68
CA ILE A 57 -2.51 3.46 -9.89
C ILE A 57 -3.25 2.33 -10.61
N GLU A 58 -4.44 2.59 -11.17
CA GLU A 58 -5.12 1.60 -12.00
C GLU A 58 -4.32 1.30 -13.29
N ALA A 59 -3.69 2.28 -13.95
CA ALA A 59 -2.78 2.06 -15.08
C ALA A 59 -1.41 1.53 -14.65
N LEU A 60 -1.01 1.65 -13.39
CA LEU A 60 0.14 0.97 -12.83
C LEU A 60 -0.21 -0.52 -12.79
N PHE A 61 -1.32 -0.88 -12.16
CA PHE A 61 -1.84 -2.24 -12.14
C PHE A 61 -2.26 -2.76 -13.53
N ALA A 62 -2.69 -1.87 -14.43
CA ALA A 62 -3.20 -2.20 -15.76
C ALA A 62 -2.17 -2.07 -16.88
N ARG A 63 -1.05 -1.35 -16.72
CA ARG A 63 0.15 -1.48 -17.59
C ARG A 63 1.05 -2.60 -17.10
N GLU A 64 0.98 -2.92 -15.81
CA GLU A 64 1.26 -4.25 -15.25
C GLU A 64 0.15 -5.28 -15.61
N GLN A 65 -0.66 -5.05 -16.66
CA GLN A 65 -1.42 -6.13 -17.34
C GLN A 65 -0.51 -7.26 -17.86
N GLY A 66 0.81 -7.17 -17.69
CA GLY A 66 1.63 -8.35 -17.43
C GLY A 66 1.48 -8.80 -15.97
N ALA A 67 0.47 -9.62 -15.68
CA ALA A 67 0.15 -10.22 -14.39
C ALA A 67 1.25 -11.15 -13.78
N ALA A 68 2.50 -10.70 -13.71
CA ALA A 68 3.65 -11.50 -13.31
C ALA A 68 4.08 -11.31 -11.84
N HIS A 69 3.66 -10.22 -11.18
CA HIS A 69 4.17 -9.85 -9.84
C HIS A 69 3.13 -9.74 -8.71
N TRP A 70 1.82 -9.79 -9.00
CA TRP A 70 0.76 -9.75 -7.97
C TRP A 70 -0.34 -10.79 -8.18
N ASN A 71 -0.88 -11.32 -7.08
CA ASN A 71 -2.04 -12.21 -7.04
C ASN A 71 -3.11 -11.62 -6.15
N GLU A 72 -4.36 -11.64 -6.61
CA GLU A 72 -5.49 -11.33 -5.75
C GLU A 72 -5.72 -12.45 -4.73
N VAL A 73 -5.93 -12.10 -3.47
CA VAL A 73 -6.15 -13.06 -2.38
C VAL A 73 -7.43 -12.74 -1.61
N ALA A 74 -8.20 -13.77 -1.26
CA ALA A 74 -9.44 -13.61 -0.50
C ALA A 74 -9.18 -13.40 1.00
N THR A 75 -8.13 -14.04 1.54
CA THR A 75 -7.73 -13.91 2.95
C THR A 75 -6.38 -13.19 3.01
N PRO A 76 -6.33 -11.95 3.52
CA PRO A 76 -5.10 -11.19 3.57
C PRO A 76 -4.16 -11.75 4.64
N ALA A 77 -2.87 -11.63 4.39
CA ALA A 77 -1.81 -11.86 5.36
C ALA A 77 -0.97 -10.60 5.50
N GLU A 78 -0.06 -10.64 6.47
CA GLU A 78 0.92 -9.59 6.68
C GLU A 78 1.66 -9.25 5.37
N PHE A 79 1.86 -7.95 5.14
CA PHE A 79 2.42 -7.31 3.96
C PHE A 79 1.60 -7.36 2.67
N ASP A 80 0.46 -8.05 2.61
CA ASP A 80 -0.43 -7.89 1.45
C ASP A 80 -0.86 -6.43 1.31
N LEU A 81 -1.14 -5.99 0.09
CA LEU A 81 -1.67 -4.66 -0.15
C LEU A 81 -3.19 -4.70 -0.10
N ALA A 82 -3.79 -3.87 0.75
CA ALA A 82 -5.21 -3.59 0.75
C ALA A 82 -5.49 -2.41 -0.19
N ILE A 83 -6.31 -2.64 -1.21
CA ILE A 83 -6.67 -1.63 -2.21
C ILE A 83 -8.04 -1.07 -1.90
N PHE A 84 -8.18 0.25 -1.88
CA PHE A 84 -9.41 0.94 -1.53
C PHE A 84 -9.86 1.92 -2.61
N ARG A 85 -11.17 2.09 -2.71
CA ARG A 85 -11.81 3.16 -3.46
C ARG A 85 -11.72 4.48 -2.72
N ARG A 86 -11.30 5.54 -3.42
CA ARG A 86 -11.35 6.92 -2.92
C ARG A 86 -11.81 7.82 -4.08
N GLY A 87 -13.01 8.37 -3.95
CA GLY A 87 -13.71 9.03 -5.06
C GLY A 87 -14.27 8.03 -6.07
N ARG A 88 -14.24 8.38 -7.36
CA ARG A 88 -14.78 7.53 -8.45
C ARG A 88 -13.87 6.36 -8.87
N PHE A 89 -12.68 6.24 -8.29
CA PHE A 89 -11.62 5.29 -8.67
C PHE A 89 -10.98 4.61 -7.46
N ASP A 90 -10.17 3.57 -7.69
CA ASP A 90 -9.45 2.78 -6.67
C ASP A 90 -8.12 3.43 -6.22
N THR A 91 -8.17 4.48 -5.38
CA THR A 91 -6.99 5.33 -5.10
C THR A 91 -6.54 5.43 -3.66
N HIS A 92 -6.42 4.30 -3.00
CA HIS A 92 -5.65 4.27 -1.76
C HIS A 92 -5.09 2.88 -1.51
N VAL A 93 -3.86 2.82 -1.00
CA VAL A 93 -3.17 1.59 -0.65
C VAL A 93 -2.83 1.60 0.84
N GLY A 94 -3.04 0.46 1.50
CA GLY A 94 -2.51 0.19 2.83
C GLY A 94 -1.76 -1.14 2.84
N VAL A 95 -0.69 -1.22 3.62
CA VAL A 95 0.04 -2.48 3.83
C VAL A 95 -0.61 -3.22 5.00
N VAL A 96 -1.08 -4.43 4.77
CA VAL A 96 -1.70 -5.26 5.81
C VAL A 96 -0.66 -5.59 6.87
N VAL A 97 -0.96 -5.27 8.11
CA VAL A 97 -0.16 -5.62 9.30
C VAL A 97 -0.61 -6.95 9.86
N ARG A 98 -1.92 -7.19 9.80
CA ARG A 98 -2.59 -8.46 10.09
C ARG A 98 -4.02 -8.36 9.56
N PRO A 99 -4.78 -9.47 9.45
CA PRO A 99 -6.20 -9.39 9.12
C PRO A 99 -6.94 -8.33 9.96
N GLY A 100 -7.58 -7.39 9.25
CA GLY A 100 -8.34 -6.27 9.79
C GLY A 100 -7.55 -5.00 10.14
N LEU A 101 -6.21 -5.02 10.03
CA LEU A 101 -5.36 -3.87 10.39
C LEU A 101 -4.33 -3.58 9.30
N MET A 102 -4.25 -2.32 8.87
CA MET A 102 -3.24 -1.85 7.90
C MET A 102 -2.37 -0.76 8.49
N LEU A 103 -1.17 -0.64 7.94
CA LEU A 103 -0.34 0.55 7.98
C LEU A 103 -0.61 1.36 6.70
N HIS A 104 -0.90 2.64 6.83
CA HIS A 104 -1.14 3.54 5.69
C HIS A 104 -0.87 5.00 6.07
N VAL A 105 -0.83 5.88 5.08
CA VAL A 105 -0.73 7.34 5.24
C VAL A 105 -1.72 8.01 4.29
N VAL A 106 -2.44 9.04 4.71
CA VAL A 106 -3.47 9.70 3.87
C VAL A 106 -3.62 11.18 4.23
N GLY A 107 -3.81 12.04 3.22
CA GLY A 107 -4.14 13.45 3.44
C GLY A 107 -3.01 14.22 4.14
N GLU A 108 -3.32 15.15 5.02
CA GLU A 108 -2.30 15.92 5.77
C GLU A 108 -1.90 15.26 7.11
N ASP A 109 -2.10 13.94 7.23
CA ASP A 109 -1.79 13.17 8.43
C ASP A 109 -0.37 12.56 8.35
N GLN A 110 -0.12 11.57 9.21
CA GLN A 110 1.09 10.75 9.24
C GLN A 110 0.76 9.26 9.08
N ALA A 111 1.77 8.46 8.78
CA ALA A 111 1.64 7.01 8.70
C ALA A 111 1.17 6.44 10.04
N LYS A 112 0.13 5.61 10.01
CA LYS A 112 -0.52 5.08 11.22
C LYS A 112 -1.11 3.70 10.99
N LEU A 113 -1.44 3.05 12.10
CA LEU A 113 -2.21 1.82 12.09
C LEU A 113 -3.70 2.15 12.11
N GLU A 114 -4.45 1.63 11.14
CA GLU A 114 -5.89 1.81 11.08
C GLU A 114 -6.59 0.50 10.71
N ARG A 115 -7.79 0.31 11.28
CA ARG A 115 -8.63 -0.83 10.92
C ARG A 115 -9.27 -0.60 9.56
N TYR A 116 -9.18 -1.61 8.70
CA TYR A 116 -9.83 -1.58 7.38
C TYR A 116 -11.09 -2.44 7.30
N ASP A 117 -11.34 -3.28 8.30
CA ASP A 117 -12.49 -4.18 8.39
C ASP A 117 -13.68 -3.55 9.14
N ASN A 118 -13.55 -2.28 9.56
CA ASN A 118 -14.60 -1.44 10.10
C ASN A 118 -14.42 0.03 9.66
N GLY A 119 -15.31 0.90 10.14
CA GLY A 119 -15.18 2.35 9.94
C GLY A 119 -15.24 2.79 8.46
N VAL A 120 -14.51 3.86 8.15
CA VAL A 120 -14.55 4.52 6.84
C VAL A 120 -13.90 3.72 5.71
N TRP A 121 -13.00 2.80 6.05
CA TRP A 121 -12.24 2.00 5.09
C TRP A 121 -12.96 0.73 4.66
N LYS A 122 -13.76 0.12 5.53
CA LYS A 122 -14.54 -1.09 5.20
C LYS A 122 -15.37 -0.97 3.91
N PRO A 123 -16.23 0.06 3.72
CA PRO A 123 -17.02 0.17 2.50
C PRO A 123 -16.17 0.54 1.26
N ARG A 124 -14.92 0.93 1.45
CA ARG A 124 -13.99 1.34 0.39
C ARG A 124 -13.09 0.20 -0.06
N LEU A 125 -12.87 -0.81 0.77
CA LEU A 125 -12.01 -1.96 0.46
C LEU A 125 -12.51 -2.68 -0.80
N LYS A 126 -11.59 -2.96 -1.72
CA LYS A 126 -11.89 -3.60 -3.01
C LYS A 126 -11.33 -5.01 -3.11
N ARG A 127 -10.04 -5.15 -2.84
CA ARG A 127 -9.30 -6.39 -2.99
C ARG A 127 -8.03 -6.35 -2.17
N PHE A 128 -7.45 -7.53 -1.97
CA PHE A 128 -6.11 -7.68 -1.42
C PHE A 128 -5.19 -8.25 -2.48
N LEU A 129 -3.97 -7.74 -2.54
CA LEU A 129 -2.94 -8.19 -3.49
C LEU A 129 -1.73 -8.72 -2.73
N ARG A 130 -1.25 -9.90 -3.11
CA ARG A 130 -0.03 -10.51 -2.60
C ARG A 130 1.03 -10.56 -3.69
N HIS A 131 2.24 -10.10 -3.37
CA HIS A 131 3.38 -10.17 -4.29
C HIS A 131 3.78 -11.63 -4.55
N PHE A 132 4.17 -12.03 -5.77
CA PHE A 132 4.52 -13.45 -6.05
C PHE A 132 5.72 -13.93 -5.23
N GLU A 133 6.72 -13.07 -4.97
CA GLU A 133 7.84 -13.45 -4.10
C GLU A 133 7.38 -13.81 -2.68
N ARG A 134 6.19 -13.34 -2.27
CA ARG A 134 5.54 -13.72 -1.00
C ARG A 134 4.73 -15.00 -1.07
N LEU A 135 4.47 -15.55 -2.26
CA LEU A 135 3.91 -16.88 -2.44
C LEU A 135 4.99 -17.97 -2.38
N GLN A 136 6.23 -17.65 -2.77
CA GLN A 136 7.32 -18.63 -2.87
C GLN A 136 7.97 -18.99 -1.52
N VAL A 137 7.66 -18.27 -0.44
CA VAL A 137 8.21 -18.51 0.92
C VAL A 137 7.34 -19.48 1.75
N ALA A 138 6.30 -20.07 1.15
CA ALA A 138 5.43 -21.04 1.82
C ALA A 138 5.82 -22.52 1.59
N ALA A 139 7.12 -22.80 1.38
CA ALA A 139 7.66 -24.16 1.27
C ALA A 139 8.47 -24.54 2.52
#